data_AF-A0A7L3W2K3-F1
#
_entry.id   AF-A0A7L3W2K3-F1
#
_cell.length_a   1.000
_cell.length_b   1.000
_cell.length_c   1.000
_cell.angle_alpha   90.00
_cell.angle_beta   90.00
_cell.angle_gamma   90.00
#
_symmetry.space_group_name_H-M   'P 1'
#
loop_
_entity.id
_entity.type
_entity.pdbx_description
1 polymer ?
#
loop_
_entity_poly.entity_id
_entity_poly.type
_entity_poly.pdbx_seq_one_letter_code
_entity_poly.pdbx_strand_id
1 'polypeptide(L)'
;VPEDAPVGTVVALLNVEDADSGENGQVSCELSGEAPLSIVASSGGSYKVVTSGALDREQASEHRVTVVARDRGSPALWSRAALVLEVSDVNDN
;
A
#
# COMPACT_ATOMS: atom_id res chain seq x y z
N VAL A 1 -10.87 -4.20 6.06
CA VAL A 1 -11.37 -4.39 4.67
C VAL A 1 -12.26 -5.62 4.64
N PRO A 2 -13.42 -5.59 3.98
CA PRO A 2 -14.29 -6.76 3.89
C PRO A 2 -13.55 -7.92 3.19
N GLU A 3 -13.72 -9.15 3.67
CA GLU A 3 -13.15 -10.35 3.03
C GLU A 3 -13.67 -10.56 1.60
N ASP A 4 -14.92 -10.18 1.34
CA ASP A 4 -15.56 -10.23 0.02
C ASP A 4 -15.11 -9.08 -0.91
N ALA A 5 -14.11 -8.29 -0.50
CA ALA A 5 -13.55 -7.25 -1.37
C ALA A 5 -12.96 -7.88 -2.63
N PRO A 6 -13.43 -7.51 -3.84
CA PRO A 6 -12.88 -8.03 -5.07
C PRO A 6 -11.43 -7.60 -5.26
N VAL A 7 -10.70 -8.36 -6.07
CA VAL A 7 -9.34 -7.99 -6.51
C VAL A 7 -9.37 -6.63 -7.21
N GLY A 8 -8.45 -5.75 -6.82
CA GLY A 8 -8.38 -4.36 -7.27
C GLY A 8 -9.04 -3.37 -6.33
N THR A 9 -9.59 -3.82 -5.20
CA THR A 9 -10.16 -2.93 -4.18
C THR A 9 -9.06 -2.11 -3.53
N VAL A 10 -9.23 -0.79 -3.51
CA VAL A 10 -8.28 0.13 -2.85
C VAL A 10 -8.43 -0.01 -1.34
N VAL A 11 -7.38 -0.49 -0.68
CA VAL A 11 -7.34 -0.67 0.78
C VAL A 11 -6.67 0.49 1.50
N ALA A 12 -5.69 1.13 0.85
CA ALA A 12 -4.99 2.28 1.39
C ALA A 12 -4.54 3.23 0.27
N LEU A 13 -4.50 4.52 0.59
CA LEU A 13 -3.96 5.58 -0.25
C LEU A 13 -2.73 6.14 0.44
N LEU A 14 -1.59 6.09 -0.24
CA LEU A 14 -0.37 6.74 0.20
C LEU A 14 -0.21 8.01 -0.61
N ASN A 15 -0.02 9.13 0.08
CA ASN A 15 0.38 10.36 -0.57
C ASN A 15 1.86 10.57 -0.30
N VAL A 16 2.65 10.66 -1.37
CA VAL A 16 4.05 11.04 -1.25
C VAL A 16 4.17 12.47 -1.74
N GLU A 17 4.37 13.38 -0.81
CA GLU A 17 4.69 14.77 -1.09
C GLU A 17 6.20 14.93 -1.02
N ASP A 18 6.82 15.11 -2.19
CA ASP A 18 8.18 15.60 -2.27
C ASP A 18 8.13 17.13 -2.36
N ALA A 19 8.82 17.81 -1.44
CA ALA A 19 8.85 19.27 -1.40
C ALA A 19 9.72 19.87 -2.53
N ASP A 20 10.51 19.03 -3.20
CA ASP A 20 11.28 19.39 -4.38
C ASP A 20 10.39 19.33 -5.62
N SER A 21 9.93 20.51 -6.04
CA SER A 21 8.95 20.72 -7.12
C SER A 21 9.48 20.39 -8.54
N GLY A 22 10.49 19.52 -8.68
CA GLY A 22 11.19 19.19 -9.92
C GLY A 22 11.07 17.73 -10.36
N GLU A 23 11.69 17.40 -11.50
CA GLU A 23 11.71 16.07 -12.15
C GLU A 23 12.26 14.93 -11.25
N ASN A 24 12.78 15.26 -10.06
CA ASN A 24 13.26 14.34 -9.02
C ASN A 24 12.16 13.82 -8.06
N GLY A 25 10.90 14.27 -8.17
CA GLY A 25 9.78 13.76 -7.36
C GLY A 25 9.38 12.30 -7.66
N GLN A 26 10.25 11.51 -8.29
CA GLN A 26 10.07 10.08 -8.50
C GLN A 26 10.48 9.31 -7.24
N VAL A 27 9.54 9.21 -6.31
CA VAL A 27 9.66 8.30 -5.16
C VAL A 27 9.15 6.93 -5.57
N SER A 28 9.94 5.87 -5.44
CA SER A 28 9.47 4.50 -5.67
C SER A 28 8.90 3.92 -4.38
N CYS A 29 7.66 3.45 -4.42
CA CYS A 29 7.05 2.71 -3.31
C CYS A 29 6.93 1.23 -3.66
N GLU A 30 7.39 0.37 -2.74
CA GLU A 30 7.33 -1.08 -2.87
C GLU A 30 6.65 -1.70 -1.65
N LEU A 31 5.86 -2.74 -1.87
CA LEU A 31 5.26 -3.56 -0.81
C LEU A 31 6.17 -4.76 -0.54
N SER A 32 6.51 -4.95 0.73
CA SER A 32 7.27 -6.10 1.20
C SER A 32 6.45 -6.85 2.24
N GLY A 33 5.98 -8.04 1.88
CA GLY A 33 5.18 -8.88 2.76
C GLY A 33 4.47 -9.99 2.00
N GLU A 34 4.00 -10.97 2.76
CA GLU A 34 3.30 -12.17 2.28
C GLU A 34 1.77 -11.97 2.35
N ALA A 35 1.30 -10.87 1.74
CA ALA A 35 -0.12 -10.58 1.62
C ALA A 35 -0.52 -10.46 0.15
N PRO A 36 -1.78 -10.78 -0.20
CA PRO A 36 -2.33 -10.59 -1.54
C PRO A 36 -2.64 -9.11 -1.80
N LEU A 37 -1.63 -8.26 -1.68
CA LEU A 37 -1.68 -6.81 -1.87
C LEU A 37 -0.72 -6.38 -2.97
N SER A 38 -1.07 -5.32 -3.67
CA SER A 38 -0.24 -4.69 -4.69
C SER A 38 -0.32 -3.18 -4.58
N ILE A 39 0.78 -2.52 -4.92
CA ILE A 39 0.89 -1.07 -4.89
C ILE A 39 0.93 -0.56 -6.32
N VAL A 40 0.08 0.39 -6.62
CA VAL A 40 -0.08 0.98 -7.95
C VAL A 40 0.21 2.46 -7.84
N ALA A 41 1.19 2.93 -8.60
CA ALA A 41 1.47 4.35 -8.74
C ALA A 41 0.27 5.05 -9.39
N SER A 42 -0.15 6.17 -8.79
CA SER A 42 -1.16 7.06 -9.34
C SER A 42 -0.53 8.38 -9.79
N SER A 43 -1.33 9.21 -10.44
CA SER A 43 -0.84 10.48 -10.98
C SER A 43 -0.55 11.48 -9.85
N GLY A 44 0.57 12.19 -9.91
CA GLY A 44 0.92 13.26 -8.97
C GLY A 44 1.57 12.81 -7.65
N GLY A 45 2.28 11.68 -7.62
CA GLY A 45 3.00 11.22 -6.41
C GLY A 45 2.12 10.45 -5.42
N SER A 46 0.86 10.21 -5.74
CA SER A 46 -0.01 9.35 -4.93
C SER A 46 0.16 7.89 -5.33
N TYR A 47 0.12 6.99 -4.36
CA TYR A 47 0.17 5.54 -4.52
C TYR A 47 -1.11 4.91 -3.95
N LYS A 48 -1.60 3.86 -4.60
CA LYS A 48 -2.79 3.13 -4.19
C LYS A 48 -2.39 1.70 -3.85
N VAL A 49 -2.67 1.28 -2.63
CA VAL A 49 -2.58 -0.14 -2.26
C VAL A 49 -3.92 -0.77 -2.61
N VAL A 50 -3.87 -1.77 -3.47
CA VAL A 50 -5.02 -2.54 -3.91
C VAL A 50 -4.86 -4.00 -3.52
N THR A 51 -5.98 -4.70 -3.36
CA THR A 51 -5.97 -6.16 -3.24
C THR A 51 -5.55 -6.78 -4.57
N SER A 52 -4.58 -7.68 -4.55
CA SER A 52 -4.16 -8.45 -5.73
C SER A 52 -4.69 -9.88 -5.73
N GLY A 53 -5.26 -10.32 -4.61
CA GLY A 53 -5.89 -11.63 -4.45
C GLY A 53 -7.03 -11.59 -3.43
N ALA A 54 -7.60 -12.75 -3.15
CA ALA A 54 -8.64 -12.91 -2.16
C ALA A 54 -8.11 -12.65 -0.74
N LEU A 55 -8.88 -11.90 0.05
CA LEU A 55 -8.61 -11.66 1.46
C LEU A 55 -9.43 -12.66 2.28
N ASP A 56 -8.96 -13.89 2.36
CA ASP A 56 -9.62 -14.95 3.13
C ASP A 56 -9.37 -14.76 4.62
N ARG A 57 -10.40 -14.29 5.35
CA ARG A 57 -10.35 -14.13 6.82
C ARG A 57 -10.02 -15.45 7.53
N GLU A 58 -10.49 -16.58 7.00
CA GLU A 58 -10.21 -17.93 7.50
C GLU A 58 -8.74 -18.34 7.38
N GLN A 59 -8.03 -17.88 6.34
CA GLN A 59 -6.58 -18.09 6.23
C GLN A 59 -5.80 -17.13 7.12
N ALA A 60 -6.15 -15.84 7.08
CA ALA A 60 -5.51 -14.82 7.86
C ALA A 60 -6.49 -13.65 8.09
N SER A 61 -6.86 -13.44 9.35
CA SER A 61 -7.70 -12.29 9.73
C SER A 61 -6.91 -10.98 9.75
N GLU A 62 -5.59 -11.05 9.79
CA GLU A 62 -4.68 -9.90 9.77
C GLU A 62 -3.52 -10.17 8.81
N HIS A 63 -3.28 -9.26 7.87
CA HIS A 63 -2.13 -9.28 6.99
C HIS A 63 -1.19 -8.12 7.32
N ARG A 64 0.07 -8.44 7.63
CA ARG A 64 1.11 -7.43 7.87
C ARG A 64 1.97 -7.27 6.64
N VAL A 65 1.96 -6.09 6.06
CA VAL A 65 2.88 -5.71 4.97
C VAL A 65 3.68 -4.49 5.35
N THR A 66 4.91 -4.41 4.86
CA THR A 66 5.76 -3.24 5.04
C THR A 66 5.84 -2.50 3.72
N VAL A 67 5.38 -1.25 3.71
CA VAL A 67 5.56 -0.36 2.57
C VAL A 67 6.90 0.33 2.70
N VAL A 68 7.73 0.28 1.66
CA VAL A 68 9.04 0.93 1.60
C VAL A 68 8.98 1.98 0.50
N ALA A 69 9.11 3.25 0.89
CA ALA A 69 9.20 4.38 -0.01
C ALA A 69 10.66 4.83 -0.11
N ARG A 70 11.18 4.94 -1.33
CA ARG A 70 12.55 5.40 -1.62
C ARG A 70 12.49 6.63 -2.51
N ASP A 71 13.04 7.71 -1.99
CA ASP A 71 13.20 8.95 -2.73
C ASP A 71 14.48 8.91 -3.60
N ARG A 72 14.45 9.66 -4.70
CA ARG A 72 15.57 9.78 -5.64
C ARG A 72 16.45 11.02 -5.41
N GLY A 73 16.18 11.79 -4.37
CA GLY A 73 16.97 12.94 -3.94
C GLY A 73 18.41 12.60 -3.59
N SER A 74 19.23 13.65 -3.40
CA SER A 74 20.61 13.54 -2.95
C SER A 74 20.81 14.45 -1.74
N PRO A 75 20.94 13.89 -0.52
CA PRO A 75 21.08 12.46 -0.18
C PRO A 75 19.78 11.65 -0.36
N ALA A 76 19.91 10.40 -0.80
CA ALA A 76 18.76 9.52 -1.00
C ALA A 76 18.13 9.13 0.34
N LEU A 77 16.89 9.54 0.57
CA LEU A 77 16.12 9.20 1.75
C LEU A 77 15.20 8.01 1.46
N TRP A 78 14.96 7.21 2.49
CA TRP A 78 14.00 6.12 2.41
C TRP A 78 13.22 6.04 3.71
N SER A 79 11.95 5.69 3.59
CA SER A 79 11.03 5.50 4.69
C SER A 79 10.37 4.14 4.57
N ARG A 80 10.06 3.53 5.71
CA ARG A 80 9.28 2.30 5.77
C ARG A 80 8.11 2.48 6.73
N ALA A 81 6.96 1.97 6.34
CA ALA A 81 5.74 1.98 7.14
C ALA A 81 5.21 0.55 7.24
N ALA A 82 4.95 0.09 8.45
CA ALA A 82 4.23 -1.17 8.66
C ALA A 82 2.73 -0.89 8.49
N LEU A 83 2.12 -1.56 7.52
CA LEU A 83 0.69 -1.53 7.25
C LEU A 83 0.09 -2.85 7.75
N VAL A 84 -0.85 -2.73 8.69
CA VAL A 84 -1.61 -3.86 9.19
C VAL A 84 -2.98 -3.79 8.54
N LEU A 85 -3.28 -4.76 7.69
CA LEU A 85 -4.58 -4.91 7.06
C LEU A 85 -5.40 -5.90 7.87
N GLU A 86 -6.42 -5.38 8.53
CA GLU A 86 -7.39 -6.21 9.23
C GLU A 86 -8.54 -6.56 8.28
N VAL A 87 -8.77 -7.87 8.12
CA VAL A 87 -9.89 -8.39 7.34
C VAL A 87 -11.11 -8.38 8.26
N SER A 88 -12.01 -7.44 7.97
CA SER A 88 -13.26 -7.31 8.69
C SER A 88 -14.25 -8.25 8.02
N ASP A 89 -14.99 -9.01 8.82
CA ASP A 89 -16.09 -9.80 8.29
C ASP A 89 -17.07 -8.84 7.62
N VAL A 90 -17.59 -9.23 6.45
CA VAL A 90 -18.61 -8.44 5.75
C VAL A 90 -19.90 -8.32 6.60
N ASN A 91 -19.98 -9.05 7.72
CA ASN A 91 -21.15 -9.22 8.55
C ASN A 91 -21.04 -8.64 9.97
N ASP A 92 -20.15 -7.67 10.23
CA ASP A 92 -20.16 -6.99 11.53
C ASP A 92 -21.19 -5.85 11.55
N ASN A 93 -22.34 -6.14 12.18
CA ASN A 93 -23.46 -5.23 12.49
C ASN A 93 -23.18 -4.38 13.73
#